data_AF-A0A7C8D9R0-F1
#
_entry.id   AF-A0A7C8D9R0-F1
#
_cell.length_a   1.000
_cell.length_b   1.000
_cell.length_c   1.000
_cell.angle_alpha   90.00
_cell.angle_beta   90.00
_cell.angle_gamma   90.00
#
_symmetry.space_group_name_H-M   'P 1'
#
loop_
_entity.id
_entity.type
_entity.pdbx_description
1 polymer ?
#
loop_
_entity_poly.entity_id
_entity_poly.type
_entity_poly.pdbx_seq_one_letter_code
_entity_poly.pdbx_strand_id
1 'polypeptide(L)'
;MSQVEIVTGVSLSSLTSSVPQQLSVNWQQGHQRTQILILIQRHHRQKFEGHAASLSLKHPCWSLFYRPRKEVDEIQGHGLDPKTASFMFLDVALEDLGKWVGPLSKDDWLREELIITPSEGADNYDSTKWTMFRDPWLEQIEVLPLQTAPLEIVAKAWLTIPTDTNVANHVPSASTVNSDPVSGVGVTSDSAFAGKLADLTHSFVAGDAGEPAVASAPVIPTTAAP
;
A
#
# COMPACT_ATOMS: atom_id res chain seq x y z
N MET A 1 -0.68 19.18 10.58
CA MET A 1 -0.07 18.09 11.38
C MET A 1 -0.58 16.74 10.89
N SER A 2 -0.02 15.61 11.31
CA SER A 2 -0.48 14.27 10.92
C SER A 2 -0.87 13.45 12.15
N GLN A 3 -1.99 12.72 12.07
CA GLN A 3 -2.44 11.77 13.08
C GLN A 3 -1.84 10.39 12.81
N VAL A 4 -1.42 9.66 13.86
CA VAL A 4 -0.96 8.27 13.72
C VAL A 4 -1.90 7.32 14.42
N GLU A 5 -2.38 6.33 13.68
CA GLU A 5 -3.18 5.22 14.16
C GLU A 5 -2.34 3.94 14.12
N ILE A 6 -2.50 3.10 15.15
CA ILE A 6 -1.80 1.82 15.25
C ILE A 6 -2.80 0.71 14.94
N VAL A 7 -2.53 -0.05 13.88
CA VAL A 7 -3.37 -1.16 13.44
C VAL A 7 -2.60 -2.46 13.62
N THR A 8 -3.22 -3.48 14.21
CA THR A 8 -2.57 -4.77 14.51
C THR A 8 -3.14 -5.89 13.66
N GLY A 9 -2.28 -6.82 13.23
CA GLY A 9 -2.73 -8.01 12.51
C GLY A 9 -3.10 -7.73 11.06
N VAL A 10 -2.43 -6.75 10.44
CA VAL A 10 -2.67 -6.35 9.04
C VAL A 10 -1.41 -6.55 8.21
N SER A 11 -1.61 -6.78 6.91
CA SER A 11 -0.56 -6.85 5.90
C SER A 11 -0.49 -5.55 5.08
N LEU A 12 0.62 -5.33 4.36
CA LEU A 12 0.73 -4.19 3.45
C LEU A 12 -0.29 -4.28 2.31
N SER A 13 -0.56 -5.48 1.78
CA SER A 13 -1.58 -5.70 0.74
C SER A 13 -2.99 -5.35 1.22
N SER A 14 -3.32 -5.73 2.46
CA SER A 14 -4.59 -5.38 3.11
C SER A 14 -4.73 -3.86 3.31
N LEU A 15 -3.68 -3.19 3.79
CA LEU A 15 -3.67 -1.73 3.96
C LEU A 15 -3.78 -1.00 2.62
N THR A 16 -3.06 -1.47 1.60
CA THR A 16 -3.11 -0.90 0.24
C THR A 16 -4.52 -0.94 -0.33
N SER A 17 -5.30 -1.97 0.01
CA SER A 17 -6.67 -2.13 -0.48
C SER A 17 -7.71 -1.37 0.37
N SER A 18 -7.53 -1.31 1.69
CA SER A 18 -8.53 -0.77 2.63
C SER A 18 -8.40 0.73 2.89
N VAL A 19 -7.18 1.25 3.01
CA VAL A 19 -6.92 2.67 3.32
C VAL A 19 -7.52 3.63 2.28
N PRO A 20 -7.44 3.38 0.96
CA PRO A 20 -8.08 4.26 -0.03
C PRO A 20 -9.60 4.38 0.14
N GLN A 21 -10.25 3.31 0.60
CA GLN A 21 -11.69 3.27 0.80
C GLN A 21 -12.09 3.98 2.10
N GLN A 22 -11.30 3.80 3.16
CA GLN A 22 -11.55 4.36 4.48
C GLN A 22 -11.22 5.86 4.55
N LEU A 23 -10.17 6.29 3.86
CA LEU A 23 -9.63 7.66 3.92
C LEU A 23 -9.78 8.39 2.59
N SER A 24 -10.91 8.20 1.91
CA SER A 24 -11.21 8.80 0.60
C SER A 24 -11.02 10.32 0.56
N VAL A 25 -11.27 11.02 1.68
CA VAL A 25 -11.08 12.47 1.82
C VAL A 25 -9.60 12.89 1.71
N ASN A 26 -8.70 12.06 2.22
CA ASN A 26 -7.26 12.30 2.19
C ASN A 26 -6.59 11.60 0.99
N TRP A 27 -7.38 10.98 0.13
CA TRP A 27 -6.90 10.16 -0.99
C TRP A 27 -7.21 10.84 -2.32
N GLN A 28 -6.20 11.40 -2.98
CA GLN A 28 -6.40 12.00 -4.30
C GLN A 28 -6.33 10.89 -5.38
N GLN A 29 -7.23 10.91 -6.36
CA GLN A 29 -7.15 9.96 -7.46
C GLN A 29 -5.91 10.19 -8.33
N GLY A 30 -5.28 9.11 -8.79
CA GLY A 30 -4.18 9.16 -9.77
C GLY A 30 -2.78 9.37 -9.22
N HIS A 31 -2.59 9.48 -7.89
CA HIS A 31 -1.25 9.53 -7.32
C HIS A 31 -0.56 8.16 -7.38
N GLN A 32 0.72 8.17 -7.70
CA GLN A 32 1.55 6.96 -7.69
C GLN A 32 2.12 6.73 -6.29
N ARG A 33 2.25 5.46 -5.92
CA ARG A 33 2.81 5.03 -4.64
C ARG A 33 4.02 4.17 -4.87
N THR A 34 4.89 4.14 -3.88
CA THR A 34 6.07 3.30 -3.88
C THR A 34 6.21 2.62 -2.53
N GLN A 35 6.87 1.47 -2.57
CA GLN A 35 7.18 0.68 -1.40
C GLN A 35 8.69 0.57 -1.29
N ILE A 36 9.20 0.91 -0.11
CA ILE A 36 10.62 0.89 0.18
C ILE A 36 10.87 0.13 1.47
N LEU A 37 12.08 -0.42 1.58
CA LEU A 37 12.60 -0.98 2.81
C LEU A 37 13.52 0.05 3.47
N ILE A 38 13.40 0.22 4.77
CA ILE A 38 14.32 1.05 5.56
C ILE A 38 14.95 0.14 6.63
N LEU A 39 16.26 -0.03 6.56
CA LEU A 39 17.04 -0.78 7.55
C LEU A 39 17.60 0.20 8.58
N ILE A 40 17.14 0.06 9.82
CA ILE A 40 17.44 0.97 10.92
C ILE A 40 18.20 0.21 11.99
N GLN A 41 19.18 0.83 12.65
CA GLN A 41 19.72 0.26 13.87
C GLN A 41 18.61 0.05 14.91
N ARG A 42 18.60 -1.12 15.54
CA ARG A 42 17.50 -1.54 16.40
C ARG A 42 17.22 -0.61 17.58
N HIS A 43 18.24 0.03 18.14
CA HIS A 43 18.09 0.98 19.23
C HIS A 43 17.48 2.32 18.77
N HIS A 44 17.49 2.61 17.46
CA HIS A 44 16.85 3.78 16.87
C HIS A 44 15.40 3.57 16.44
N ARG A 45 14.90 2.33 16.45
CA ARG A 45 13.53 1.98 16.05
C ARG A 45 12.45 2.89 16.66
N GLN A 46 12.54 3.22 17.95
CA GLN A 46 11.54 4.03 18.63
C GLN A 46 11.38 5.43 18.01
N LYS A 47 12.46 6.00 17.47
CA LYS A 47 12.42 7.29 16.76
C LYS A 47 11.58 7.19 15.47
N PHE A 48 11.58 6.03 14.82
CA PHE A 48 10.89 5.78 13.56
C PHE A 48 9.41 5.40 13.73
N GLU A 49 9.00 4.80 14.84
CA GLU A 49 7.60 4.42 15.09
C GLU A 49 6.62 5.61 15.03
N GLY A 50 7.08 6.83 15.30
CA GLY A 50 6.27 8.05 15.22
C GLY A 50 6.81 9.09 14.24
N HIS A 51 7.86 8.77 13.47
CA HIS A 51 8.55 9.77 12.63
C HIS A 51 7.58 10.40 11.62
N ALA A 52 6.73 9.58 11.02
CA ALA A 52 5.70 9.98 10.09
C ALA A 52 4.75 11.08 10.63
N ALA A 53 4.46 11.08 11.94
CA ALA A 53 3.59 12.09 12.58
C ALA A 53 4.18 13.50 12.51
N SER A 54 5.52 13.58 12.54
CA SER A 54 6.26 14.84 12.44
C SER A 54 6.34 15.38 11.02
N LEU A 55 6.00 14.55 10.03
CA LEU A 55 6.02 14.91 8.62
C LEU A 55 4.68 15.52 8.21
N SER A 56 4.75 16.66 7.51
CA SER A 56 3.59 17.28 6.86
C SER A 56 3.29 16.55 5.54
N LEU A 57 2.69 15.35 5.62
CA LEU A 57 2.35 14.52 4.45
C LEU A 57 1.10 15.07 3.75
N LYS A 58 0.98 14.87 2.43
CA LYS A 58 -0.24 15.17 1.66
C LYS A 58 -1.18 13.97 1.59
N HIS A 59 -0.62 12.77 1.53
CA HIS A 59 -1.35 11.51 1.40
C HIS A 59 -1.13 10.60 2.61
N PRO A 60 -2.07 9.69 2.91
CA PRO A 60 -1.85 8.64 3.89
C PRO A 60 -0.62 7.79 3.57
N CYS A 61 0.08 7.39 4.61
CA CYS A 61 1.29 6.59 4.56
C CYS A 61 1.24 5.54 5.66
N TRP A 62 1.74 4.33 5.40
CA TRP A 62 1.81 3.30 6.41
C TRP A 62 3.15 2.59 6.42
N SER A 63 3.59 2.24 7.62
CA SER A 63 4.82 1.49 7.84
C SER A 63 4.59 0.28 8.72
N LEU A 64 5.30 -0.79 8.43
CA LEU A 64 5.28 -2.03 9.19
C LEU A 64 6.69 -2.41 9.60
N PHE A 65 6.88 -2.79 10.87
CA PHE A 65 8.14 -3.34 11.34
C PHE A 65 8.12 -4.87 11.28
N TYR A 66 8.97 -5.42 10.42
CA TYR A 66 9.22 -6.84 10.36
C TYR A 66 10.37 -7.24 11.29
N ARG A 67 10.26 -8.42 11.88
CA ARG A 67 11.34 -9.01 12.68
C ARG A 67 11.55 -10.44 12.20
N PRO A 68 12.63 -10.70 11.45
CA PRO A 68 13.00 -12.06 11.04
C PRO A 68 13.07 -13.01 12.24
N ARG A 69 12.60 -14.24 12.05
CA ARG A 69 12.57 -15.27 13.11
C ARG A 69 13.14 -16.60 12.65
N LYS A 70 12.61 -17.16 11.56
CA LYS A 70 13.04 -18.48 11.06
C LYS A 70 14.20 -18.35 10.09
N GLU A 71 14.20 -17.27 9.30
CA GLU A 71 15.20 -16.94 8.28
C GLU A 71 16.43 -16.21 8.85
N VAL A 72 16.58 -16.12 10.18
CA VAL A 72 17.64 -15.33 10.81
C VAL A 72 19.03 -15.81 10.39
N ASP A 73 19.23 -17.13 10.37
CA ASP A 73 20.52 -17.74 10.02
C ASP A 73 20.84 -17.54 8.53
N GLU A 74 19.82 -17.55 7.67
CA GLU A 74 19.98 -17.32 6.22
C GLU A 74 20.35 -15.86 5.94
N ILE A 75 19.63 -14.91 6.54
CA ILE A 75 19.98 -13.47 6.43
C ILE A 75 21.40 -13.22 6.95
N GLN A 76 21.79 -13.87 8.05
CA GLN A 76 23.15 -13.76 8.58
C GLN A 76 24.19 -14.36 7.62
N GLY A 77 23.86 -15.45 6.92
CA GLY A 77 24.67 -16.00 5.84
C GLY A 77 24.86 -15.05 4.65
N HIS A 78 23.90 -14.15 4.43
CA HIS A 78 23.99 -13.06 3.44
C HIS A 78 24.69 -11.80 3.95
N GLY A 79 25.20 -11.79 5.19
CA GLY A 79 26.10 -10.76 5.70
C GLY A 79 25.47 -9.69 6.59
N LEU A 80 24.18 -9.78 6.91
CA LEU A 80 23.50 -8.85 7.83
C LEU A 80 23.10 -9.54 9.13
N ASP A 81 23.40 -8.99 10.30
CA ASP A 81 22.85 -9.49 11.56
C ASP A 81 21.40 -8.99 11.77
N PRO A 82 20.37 -9.85 11.70
CA PRO A 82 18.98 -9.41 11.87
C PRO A 82 18.67 -8.92 13.29
N LYS A 83 19.55 -9.20 14.27
CA LYS A 83 19.35 -8.78 15.66
C LYS A 83 19.76 -7.32 15.89
N THR A 84 20.69 -6.79 15.11
CA THR A 84 21.15 -5.39 15.18
C THR A 84 20.30 -4.46 14.33
N ALA A 85 19.61 -4.98 13.32
CA ALA A 85 18.74 -4.24 12.42
C ALA A 85 17.25 -4.29 12.81
N SER A 86 16.49 -3.30 12.33
CA SER A 86 15.03 -3.27 12.28
C SER A 86 14.60 -3.05 10.85
N PHE A 87 13.72 -3.91 10.36
CA PHE A 87 13.24 -3.92 8.98
C PHE A 87 11.93 -3.17 8.94
N MET A 88 11.93 -1.96 8.40
CA MET A 88 10.72 -1.15 8.26
C MET A 88 10.30 -1.14 6.79
N PHE A 89 9.19 -1.80 6.48
CA PHE A 89 8.54 -1.66 5.18
C PHE A 89 7.66 -0.43 5.21
N LEU A 90 7.84 0.45 4.23
CA LEU A 90 7.12 1.71 4.12
C LEU A 90 6.39 1.75 2.78
N ASP A 91 5.11 2.08 2.82
CA ASP A 91 4.33 2.43 1.64
C ASP A 91 3.97 3.93 1.70
N VAL A 92 4.37 4.68 0.68
CA VAL A 92 4.24 6.13 0.64
C VAL A 92 3.92 6.61 -0.76
N ALA A 93 3.13 7.69 -0.87
CA ALA A 93 2.93 8.39 -2.12
C ALA A 93 4.26 8.97 -2.64
N LEU A 94 4.51 8.90 -3.96
CA LEU A 94 5.75 9.40 -4.56
C LEU A 94 5.99 10.89 -4.25
N GLU A 95 4.92 11.69 -4.19
CA GLU A 95 5.00 13.12 -3.82
C GLU A 95 5.51 13.37 -2.39
N ASP A 96 5.27 12.42 -1.49
CA ASP A 96 5.65 12.52 -0.08
C ASP A 96 6.94 11.75 0.24
N LEU A 97 7.44 10.94 -0.69
CA LEU A 97 8.67 10.16 -0.53
C LEU A 97 9.85 11.04 -0.10
N GLY A 98 10.03 12.20 -0.72
CA GLY A 98 11.11 13.13 -0.41
C GLY A 98 11.11 13.63 1.04
N LYS A 99 9.93 13.69 1.68
CA LYS A 99 9.82 14.08 3.10
C LYS A 99 10.31 12.99 4.04
N TRP A 100 10.17 11.73 3.63
CA TRP A 100 10.66 10.56 4.34
C TRP A 100 12.14 10.33 4.14
N VAL A 101 12.60 10.29 2.89
CA VAL A 101 13.97 9.91 2.56
C VAL A 101 14.94 11.09 2.58
N GLY A 102 14.44 12.32 2.48
CA GLY A 102 15.26 13.54 2.50
C GLY A 102 16.13 13.68 3.76
N PRO A 103 15.57 13.50 4.98
CA PRO A 103 16.37 13.45 6.21
C PRO A 103 17.39 12.31 6.19
N LEU A 104 17.01 11.12 5.73
CA LEU A 104 17.92 9.97 5.65
C LEU A 104 19.13 10.27 4.75
N SER A 105 18.91 10.91 3.60
CA SER A 105 19.98 11.33 2.71
C SER A 105 20.90 12.40 3.32
N LYS A 106 20.42 13.22 4.26
CA LYS A 106 21.26 14.18 5.00
C LYS A 106 22.12 13.50 6.08
N ASP A 107 21.63 12.38 6.60
CA ASP A 107 22.33 11.56 7.58
C ASP A 107 23.21 10.48 6.90
N ASP A 108 23.56 10.69 5.63
CA ASP A 108 24.39 9.82 4.79
C ASP A 108 23.87 8.38 4.59
N TRP A 109 22.56 8.16 4.74
CA TRP A 109 21.97 6.84 4.50
C TRP A 109 22.10 6.44 3.03
N LEU A 110 22.48 5.17 2.83
CA LEU A 110 22.74 4.63 1.51
C LEU A 110 21.45 4.14 0.87
N ARG A 111 21.13 4.70 -0.31
CA ARG A 111 20.06 4.20 -1.17
C ARG A 111 20.63 3.08 -2.04
N GLU A 112 20.14 1.87 -1.81
CA GLU A 112 20.59 0.66 -2.49
C GLU A 112 19.39 -0.08 -3.08
N GLU A 113 19.65 -0.98 -4.02
CA GLU A 113 18.65 -1.91 -4.51
C GLU A 113 18.96 -3.28 -3.90
N LEU A 114 17.92 -3.97 -3.43
CA LEU A 114 18.04 -5.36 -2.99
C LEU A 114 17.03 -6.25 -3.70
N ILE A 115 17.27 -7.55 -3.64
CA ILE A 115 16.35 -8.58 -4.09
C ILE A 115 15.83 -9.30 -2.85
N ILE A 116 14.51 -9.31 -2.67
CA ILE A 116 13.86 -10.12 -1.66
C ILE A 116 13.50 -11.47 -2.26
N THR A 117 13.94 -12.54 -1.63
CA THR A 117 13.76 -13.93 -2.09
C THR A 117 13.02 -14.76 -1.05
N PRO A 118 12.28 -15.81 -1.44
CA PRO A 118 11.76 -16.77 -0.47
C PRO A 118 12.92 -17.44 0.27
N SER A 119 12.88 -17.43 1.60
CA SER A 119 13.83 -18.14 2.45
C SER A 119 13.60 -19.65 2.41
N GLU A 120 14.54 -20.43 2.95
CA GLU A 120 14.35 -21.88 3.09
C GLU A 120 13.10 -22.19 3.94
N GLY A 121 12.22 -23.05 3.40
CA GLY A 121 10.96 -23.44 4.06
C GLY A 121 9.85 -22.39 4.04
N ALA A 122 10.03 -21.27 3.30
CA ALA A 122 8.95 -20.32 3.02
C ALA A 122 7.90 -20.91 2.06
N ASP A 123 6.71 -20.33 2.08
CA ASP A 123 5.77 -20.52 0.97
C ASP A 123 6.40 -19.95 -0.31
N ASN A 124 6.29 -20.66 -1.43
CA ASN A 124 6.90 -20.21 -2.68
C ASN A 124 6.24 -18.91 -3.15
N TYR A 125 7.03 -17.84 -3.22
CA TYR A 125 6.67 -16.57 -3.86
C TYR A 125 7.81 -16.06 -4.74
N ASP A 126 7.49 -15.20 -5.70
CA ASP A 126 8.46 -14.69 -6.65
C ASP A 126 9.45 -13.73 -6.01
N SER A 127 10.71 -13.77 -6.47
CA SER A 127 11.72 -12.82 -6.02
C SER A 127 11.35 -11.41 -6.51
N THR A 128 11.42 -10.42 -5.61
CA THR A 128 11.03 -9.04 -5.92
C THR A 128 12.16 -8.06 -5.66
N LYS A 129 12.32 -7.07 -6.55
CA LYS A 129 13.32 -6.02 -6.39
C LYS A 129 12.75 -4.87 -5.56
N TRP A 130 13.49 -4.43 -4.56
CA TRP A 130 13.09 -3.35 -3.65
C TRP A 130 14.16 -2.25 -3.60
N THR A 131 13.71 -1.00 -3.44
CA THR A 131 14.60 0.09 -3.04
C THR A 131 14.74 0.06 -1.53
N MET A 132 15.98 0.12 -1.05
CA MET A 132 16.30 0.19 0.36
C MET A 132 17.07 1.44 0.73
N PHE A 133 16.77 1.97 1.91
CA PHE A 133 17.59 2.95 2.60
C PHE A 133 18.19 2.29 3.83
N ARG A 134 19.52 2.20 3.86
CA ARG A 134 20.26 1.52 4.92
C ARG A 134 21.01 2.52 5.78
N ASP A 135 20.87 2.36 7.09
CA ASP A 135 21.69 3.06 8.08
C ASP A 135 23.18 2.77 7.83
N PRO A 136 24.06 3.79 7.75
CA PRO A 136 25.48 3.61 7.42
C PRO A 136 26.23 2.66 8.35
N TRP A 137 25.71 2.44 9.56
CA TRP A 137 26.31 1.60 10.58
C TRP A 137 25.84 0.14 10.54
N LEU A 138 24.96 -0.22 9.62
CA LEU A 138 24.55 -1.60 9.38
C LEU A 138 25.33 -2.22 8.22
N GLU A 139 25.48 -3.55 8.24
CA GLU A 139 26.10 -4.29 7.15
C GLU A 139 25.25 -4.22 5.87
N GLN A 140 25.91 -4.24 4.71
CA GLN A 140 25.24 -4.26 3.42
C GLN A 140 24.64 -5.64 3.14
N ILE A 141 23.46 -5.66 2.52
CA ILE A 141 22.79 -6.87 2.04
C ILE A 141 22.20 -6.64 0.66
N GLU A 142 22.50 -7.53 -0.28
CA GLU A 142 21.97 -7.48 -1.65
C GLU A 142 20.78 -8.43 -1.86
N VAL A 143 20.77 -9.54 -1.13
CA VAL A 143 19.72 -10.57 -1.17
C VAL A 143 19.15 -10.75 0.23
N LEU A 144 17.86 -10.45 0.40
CA LEU A 144 17.16 -10.58 1.67
C LEU A 144 16.17 -11.76 1.61
N PRO A 145 16.54 -12.92 2.17
CA PRO A 145 15.61 -14.05 2.26
C PRO A 145 14.55 -13.78 3.33
N LEU A 146 13.27 -13.96 3.00
CA LEU A 146 12.14 -13.81 3.93
C LEU A 146 11.18 -15.00 3.87
N GLN A 147 10.59 -15.34 5.01
CA GLN A 147 9.60 -16.42 5.13
C GLN A 147 8.25 -16.10 4.50
N THR A 148 7.95 -14.82 4.35
CA THR A 148 6.67 -14.33 3.84
C THR A 148 6.96 -13.22 2.86
N ALA A 149 6.22 -13.19 1.75
CA ALA A 149 6.33 -12.11 0.77
C ALA A 149 6.14 -10.76 1.47
N PRO A 150 6.93 -9.71 1.14
CA PRO A 150 6.88 -8.42 1.81
C PRO A 150 5.49 -7.84 1.99
N LEU A 151 4.64 -8.00 0.97
CA LEU A 151 3.27 -7.50 0.95
C LEU A 151 2.33 -8.23 1.90
N GLU A 152 2.61 -9.51 2.17
CA GLU A 152 1.78 -10.42 2.95
C GLU A 152 2.24 -10.54 4.41
N ILE A 153 3.30 -9.83 4.80
CA ILE A 153 3.77 -9.80 6.19
C ILE A 153 2.68 -9.22 7.09
N VAL A 154 2.17 -10.05 8.00
CA VAL A 154 1.17 -9.64 9.00
C VAL A 154 1.88 -9.14 10.26
N ALA A 155 1.69 -7.86 10.60
CA ALA A 155 2.24 -7.33 11.84
C ALA A 155 1.46 -6.11 12.37
N LYS A 156 2.08 -5.42 13.33
CA LYS A 156 1.66 -4.10 13.78
C LYS A 156 2.10 -3.07 12.73
N ALA A 157 1.16 -2.29 12.25
CA ALA A 157 1.38 -1.20 11.30
C ALA A 157 1.06 0.15 11.94
N TRP A 158 1.75 1.18 11.47
CA TRP A 158 1.56 2.57 11.84
C TRP A 158 0.99 3.30 10.63
N LEU A 159 -0.28 3.66 10.70
CA LEU A 159 -1.00 4.41 9.68
C LEU A 159 -0.93 5.88 10.02
N THR A 160 -0.35 6.68 9.12
CA THR A 160 -0.22 8.13 9.25
C THR A 160 -1.20 8.81 8.33
N ILE A 161 -2.05 9.65 8.92
CA ILE A 161 -3.17 10.33 8.27
C ILE A 161 -2.92 11.83 8.35
N PRO A 162 -2.77 12.53 7.21
CA PRO A 162 -2.69 14.00 7.17
C PRO A 162 -3.91 14.64 7.84
N THR A 163 -3.72 15.64 8.70
CA THR A 163 -4.82 16.29 9.45
C THR A 163 -5.37 17.56 8.77
N ASP A 164 -4.72 18.09 7.73
CA ASP A 164 -5.08 19.39 7.16
C ASP A 164 -5.69 19.33 5.73
N THR A 165 -6.99 19.72 5.69
CA THR A 165 -7.73 20.44 4.62
C THR A 165 -8.36 19.72 3.43
N ASN A 166 -9.37 18.87 3.69
CA ASN A 166 -10.68 18.99 3.01
C ASN A 166 -11.81 18.37 3.86
N VAL A 167 -12.01 18.88 5.07
CA VAL A 167 -13.19 18.51 5.87
C VAL A 167 -14.36 19.40 5.41
N ALA A 168 -14.89 19.15 4.22
CA ALA A 168 -16.25 19.54 3.87
C ALA A 168 -17.14 18.30 4.00
N ASN A 169 -17.82 18.22 5.15
CA ASN A 169 -19.04 17.45 5.41
C ASN A 169 -19.02 15.94 5.11
N HIS A 170 -18.82 15.12 6.15
CA HIS A 170 -19.85 14.13 6.48
C HIS A 170 -19.83 13.73 7.96
N VAL A 171 -21.03 13.56 8.49
CA VAL A 171 -21.45 13.34 9.88
C VAL A 171 -20.72 12.13 10.53
N PRO A 172 -20.38 12.17 11.84
CA PRO A 172 -19.87 11.00 12.54
C PRO A 172 -20.95 9.90 12.61
N SER A 173 -20.60 8.70 12.15
CA SER A 173 -21.40 7.49 12.38
C SER A 173 -21.54 7.25 13.88
N ALA A 174 -22.76 7.40 14.38
CA ALA A 174 -23.14 6.95 15.71
C ALA A 174 -23.28 5.41 15.71
N SER A 175 -22.50 4.75 16.57
CA SER A 175 -22.80 3.39 17.01
C SER A 175 -23.26 3.47 18.47
N THR A 176 -24.57 3.50 18.68
CA THR A 176 -25.16 3.15 19.98
C THR A 176 -26.27 2.16 19.73
N VAL A 177 -25.99 0.93 20.16
CA VAL A 177 -26.95 -0.15 20.27
C VAL A 177 -27.91 0.21 21.39
N ASN A 178 -29.22 0.27 21.13
CA ASN A 178 -30.21 -0.04 22.16
C ASN A 178 -31.54 -0.45 21.53
N SER A 179 -32.10 -1.48 22.14
CA SER A 179 -33.23 -2.29 21.69
C SER A 179 -34.58 -1.68 22.08
N ASP A 180 -35.52 -1.75 21.14
CA ASP A 180 -36.96 -2.07 21.30
C ASP A 180 -37.98 -1.05 21.90
N PRO A 181 -39.30 -1.21 21.56
CA PRO A 181 -40.13 -0.12 21.03
C PRO A 181 -41.33 0.27 21.90
N VAL A 182 -41.95 1.43 21.63
CA VAL A 182 -43.38 1.64 21.93
C VAL A 182 -44.05 2.69 21.03
N SER A 183 -45.29 2.36 20.69
CA SER A 183 -46.27 2.96 19.80
C SER A 183 -46.58 4.46 19.95
N GLY A 184 -47.03 5.09 18.85
CA GLY A 184 -47.74 6.37 18.88
C GLY A 184 -48.13 6.91 17.50
N VAL A 185 -49.43 6.85 17.19
CA VAL A 185 -50.11 7.22 15.93
C VAL A 185 -50.11 8.74 15.67
N GLY A 186 -50.04 9.18 14.40
CA GLY A 186 -50.32 10.57 14.01
C GLY A 186 -50.15 10.95 12.52
N VAL A 187 -51.03 10.43 11.65
CA VAL A 187 -51.81 11.12 10.58
C VAL A 187 -51.14 12.20 9.66
N THR A 188 -51.10 11.83 8.36
CA THR A 188 -51.25 12.58 7.08
C THR A 188 -50.32 13.75 6.69
N SER A 189 -49.68 13.60 5.51
CA SER A 189 -49.90 14.53 4.40
C SER A 189 -49.47 13.92 3.06
N ASP A 190 -50.14 14.34 2.00
CA ASP A 190 -50.44 13.58 0.78
C ASP A 190 -49.40 13.67 -0.35
N SER A 191 -49.56 12.71 -1.26
CA SER A 191 -48.87 12.35 -2.49
C SER A 191 -48.80 13.46 -3.56
N ALA A 192 -47.68 13.58 -4.29
CA ALA A 192 -47.63 13.88 -5.75
C ALA A 192 -46.20 14.11 -6.29
N PHE A 193 -45.48 13.06 -6.74
CA PHE A 193 -44.59 13.16 -7.92
C PHE A 193 -44.12 11.78 -8.45
N ALA A 194 -45.00 10.78 -8.47
CA ALA A 194 -44.77 9.55 -9.22
C ALA A 194 -45.54 9.67 -10.54
N GLY A 195 -44.86 10.09 -11.61
CA GLY A 195 -45.48 10.17 -12.94
C GLY A 195 -44.75 11.09 -13.91
N LYS A 196 -43.62 10.62 -14.45
CA LYS A 196 -43.14 10.96 -15.81
C LYS A 196 -42.03 9.99 -16.24
N LEU A 197 -42.44 8.77 -16.53
CA LEU A 197 -41.77 7.93 -17.53
C LEU A 197 -42.24 8.41 -18.92
N ALA A 198 -41.41 8.13 -19.93
CA ALA A 198 -41.64 8.33 -21.36
C ALA A 198 -41.34 9.73 -21.90
N ASP A 199 -40.07 9.99 -22.21
CA ASP A 199 -39.67 10.28 -23.60
C ASP A 199 -38.15 10.29 -23.74
N LEU A 200 -37.64 9.89 -24.91
CA LEU A 200 -36.23 9.79 -25.34
C LEU A 200 -35.56 8.41 -25.18
N THR A 201 -36.24 7.37 -25.64
CA THR A 201 -35.56 6.28 -26.36
C THR A 201 -35.43 6.67 -27.83
N HIS A 202 -34.22 6.96 -28.32
CA HIS A 202 -33.95 7.00 -29.75
C HIS A 202 -33.06 5.82 -30.16
N SER A 203 -33.58 5.12 -31.17
CA SER A 203 -33.15 3.86 -31.74
C SER A 203 -31.71 3.82 -32.22
N PHE A 204 -31.10 2.66 -31.98
CA PHE A 204 -30.04 2.10 -32.81
C PHE A 204 -30.58 1.79 -34.22
N VAL A 205 -29.88 2.26 -35.25
CA VAL A 205 -30.00 1.76 -36.63
C VAL A 205 -28.68 1.11 -37.00
N ALA A 206 -28.79 -0.16 -37.37
CA ALA A 206 -27.75 -0.96 -38.00
C ALA A 206 -27.54 -0.51 -39.45
N GLY A 207 -26.27 -0.52 -39.88
CA GLY A 207 -25.83 -0.35 -41.26
C GLY A 207 -24.54 -1.15 -41.46
N ASP A 208 -24.47 -1.81 -42.59
CA ASP A 208 -23.91 -3.16 -42.83
C ASP A 208 -22.53 -3.16 -43.53
N ALA A 209 -21.89 -4.32 -43.44
CA ALA A 209 -20.92 -4.96 -44.35
C ALA A 209 -19.55 -4.30 -44.67
N GLY A 210 -18.50 -5.04 -44.29
CA GLY A 210 -17.17 -4.96 -44.88
C GLY A 210 -16.17 -5.95 -44.27
N GLU A 211 -16.31 -7.24 -44.57
CA GLU A 211 -15.27 -8.29 -44.40
C GLU A 211 -14.85 -8.79 -45.80
N PRO A 212 -13.78 -9.60 -46.00
CA PRO A 212 -12.50 -9.76 -45.30
C PRO A 212 -11.29 -9.58 -46.26
N ALA A 213 -10.07 -9.47 -45.74
CA ALA A 213 -8.87 -9.86 -46.50
C ALA A 213 -7.85 -10.57 -45.60
N VAL A 214 -7.40 -11.71 -46.11
CA VAL A 214 -6.61 -12.76 -45.49
C VAL A 214 -5.11 -12.46 -45.63
N ALA A 215 -4.32 -13.14 -44.78
CA ALA A 215 -2.95 -13.64 -45.02
C ALA A 215 -1.77 -12.88 -44.38
N SER A 216 -1.18 -13.57 -43.39
CA SER A 216 0.21 -14.07 -43.38
C SER A 216 1.12 -13.54 -42.27
N ALA A 217 1.46 -14.47 -41.37
CA ALA A 217 2.60 -14.40 -40.46
C ALA A 217 3.93 -14.54 -41.22
N PRO A 218 5.01 -13.87 -40.77
CA PRO A 218 6.36 -14.23 -41.19
C PRO A 218 7.01 -15.22 -40.24
N VAL A 219 7.73 -16.13 -40.87
CA VAL A 219 8.33 -17.38 -40.40
C VAL A 219 9.71 -17.15 -39.78
N ILE A 220 10.02 -17.97 -38.78
CA ILE A 220 11.32 -18.12 -38.09
C ILE A 220 12.36 -18.69 -39.06
N PRO A 221 13.58 -18.11 -39.19
CA PRO A 221 14.68 -18.80 -39.86
C PRO A 221 15.43 -19.73 -38.89
N THR A 222 15.16 -21.02 -38.99
CA THR A 222 16.10 -22.08 -38.61
C THR A 222 17.13 -22.21 -39.72
N THR A 223 18.42 -22.09 -39.41
CA THR A 223 19.49 -22.57 -40.28
C THR A 223 20.46 -23.38 -39.44
N ALA A 224 20.55 -24.66 -39.78
CA ALA A 224 21.51 -25.61 -39.28
C ALA A 224 22.33 -26.15 -40.47
N ALA A 225 23.59 -26.45 -40.18
CA ALA A 225 24.52 -27.37 -40.87
C ALA A 225 25.14 -26.86 -42.20
N PRO A 226 26.29 -27.40 -42.64
CA PRO A 226 27.05 -28.56 -42.15
C PRO A 226 28.27 -28.26 -41.27
#